data_AF-A0ABD3QPP8-F1
#
_entry.id   AF-A0ABD3QPP8-F1
#
_cell.length_a   1.000
_cell.length_b   1.000
_cell.length_c   1.000
_cell.angle_alpha   90.00
_cell.angle_beta   90.00
_cell.angle_gamma   90.00
#
_symmetry.space_group_name_H-M   'P 1'
#
loop_
_entity.id
_entity.type
_entity.pdbx_description
1 polymer ?
#
loop_
_entity_poly.entity_id
_entity_poly.type
_entity_poly.pdbx_seq_one_letter_code
_entity_poly.pdbx_strand_id
1 'polypeptide(L)'
;MSIKVISAAIQSARQAFPKPFPSATQFTPQSKPIHSSARLLRRPQKDLFTPSPFAKSDTIPITDDFVIHRELKEGDNVYGVRRYLLLPRIDDDSYTRIPQEDVIASLNASKNILFGARLHISNLSSQSTKNDSNGNLSEYLNACGPLLDVAKEDASINGQQPQALCTLNGLCSWVEKCLENNGTGSQVLTVLLNQDQPNILHEIITEENRTPSATADDKSNMESDDHPRSKQRIRNRSAKYILEKESDRITQLEAVRAIATGIPRPGHTVVGMGTYRNGREAWTNLAWEYCRLAPSAWEDVCPRGLEELVLYVSRNGEVSAMEHLAHTEEGYLREAGGTMARLFFV
;
A
#
# COMPACT_ATOMS: atom_id res chain seq x y z
N MET A 1 16.62 42.20 34.42
CA MET A 1 17.37 41.75 33.23
C MET A 1 16.47 40.79 32.45
N SER A 2 15.41 41.26 31.79
CA SER A 2 15.31 41.86 30.44
C SER A 2 15.62 40.88 29.29
N ILE A 3 14.57 40.20 28.82
CA ILE A 3 14.47 39.39 27.61
C ILE A 3 14.48 40.33 26.40
N LYS A 4 15.67 40.79 25.98
CA LYS A 4 15.83 41.68 24.81
C LYS A 4 17.12 41.46 24.00
N VAL A 5 17.70 40.25 24.00
CA VAL A 5 19.01 40.00 23.33
C VAL A 5 18.99 38.94 22.22
N ILE A 6 17.87 38.27 21.92
CA ILE A 6 17.82 37.22 20.87
C ILE A 6 17.09 37.69 19.58
N SER A 7 17.16 38.98 19.25
CA SER A 7 16.53 39.53 18.02
C SER A 7 17.52 40.14 17.03
N ALA A 8 18.84 40.05 17.27
CA ALA A 8 19.86 40.72 16.45
C ALA A 8 20.65 39.79 15.50
N ALA A 9 20.35 38.49 15.44
CA ALA A 9 21.15 37.52 14.67
C ALA A 9 20.50 37.03 13.34
N ILE A 10 19.31 37.52 12.96
CA ILE A 10 18.55 37.03 11.79
C ILE A 10 18.55 38.03 10.59
N GLN A 11 19.20 39.19 10.72
CA GLN A 11 19.21 40.23 9.66
C GLN A 11 20.48 40.30 8.78
N SER A 12 21.42 39.36 8.90
CA SER A 12 22.71 39.41 8.16
C SER A 12 22.94 38.23 7.20
N ALA A 13 21.91 37.81 6.45
CA ALA A 13 22.03 36.74 5.45
C ALA A 13 21.19 36.99 4.18
N ARG A 14 21.12 38.23 3.69
CA ARG A 14 20.36 38.62 2.47
C ARG A 14 21.16 39.42 1.43
N GLN A 15 22.46 39.18 1.29
CA GLN A 15 23.24 39.77 0.20
C GLN A 15 24.25 38.77 -0.37
N ALA A 16 23.82 37.96 -1.34
CA ALA A 16 24.66 37.38 -2.39
C ALA A 16 23.78 36.62 -3.40
N PHE A 17 23.10 37.34 -4.29
CA PHE A 17 22.52 36.73 -5.50
C PHE A 17 23.54 36.83 -6.65
N PRO A 18 24.00 35.71 -7.23
CA PRO A 18 24.79 35.73 -8.45
C PRO A 18 23.93 36.05 -9.68
N LYS A 19 24.60 36.68 -10.66
CA LYS A 19 24.09 37.27 -11.90
C LYS A 19 23.32 36.29 -12.80
N PRO A 20 22.38 36.79 -13.65
CA PRO A 20 21.65 35.98 -14.61
C PRO A 20 22.54 35.42 -15.73
N PHE A 21 22.29 34.16 -16.09
CA PHE A 21 22.92 33.44 -17.20
C PHE A 21 22.51 34.01 -18.57
N PRO A 22 23.38 33.91 -19.60
CA PRO A 22 23.08 34.35 -20.95
C PRO A 22 22.08 33.45 -21.67
N SER A 23 21.25 34.10 -22.49
CA SER A 23 20.14 33.58 -23.28
C SER A 23 20.52 32.42 -24.20
N ALA A 24 19.74 31.33 -24.13
CA ALA A 24 19.85 30.19 -25.02
C ALA A 24 19.40 30.54 -26.45
N THR A 25 20.25 30.16 -27.40
CA THR A 25 20.08 30.27 -28.85
C THR A 25 18.86 29.46 -29.31
N GLN A 26 17.95 30.10 -30.04
CA GLN A 26 16.78 29.47 -30.64
C GLN A 26 17.19 28.55 -31.80
N PHE A 27 16.99 27.24 -31.64
CA PHE A 27 16.98 26.28 -32.75
C PHE A 27 15.55 26.17 -33.29
N THR A 28 15.33 26.59 -34.53
CA THR A 28 14.08 26.36 -35.27
C THR A 28 14.13 25.01 -35.99
N PRO A 29 13.28 24.03 -35.65
CA PRO A 29 13.12 22.83 -36.46
C PRO A 29 12.23 23.13 -37.67
N GLN A 30 12.75 22.92 -38.88
CA GLN A 30 11.95 22.90 -40.10
C GLN A 30 11.11 21.61 -40.14
N SER A 31 9.80 21.74 -39.91
CA SER A 31 8.84 20.65 -40.10
C SER A 31 8.41 20.54 -41.56
N LYS A 32 8.63 19.38 -42.17
CA LYS A 32 8.03 19.02 -43.47
C LYS A 32 6.52 18.79 -43.30
N PRO A 33 5.66 19.23 -44.24
CA PRO A 33 4.23 18.97 -44.17
C PRO A 33 3.94 17.50 -44.50
N ILE A 34 3.46 16.75 -43.52
CA ILE A 34 2.88 15.43 -43.72
C ILE A 34 1.41 15.64 -44.11
N HIS A 35 1.05 15.23 -45.33
CA HIS A 35 -0.32 15.20 -45.81
C HIS A 35 -1.18 14.26 -44.94
N SER A 36 -1.93 14.84 -44.00
CA SER A 36 -2.97 14.13 -43.24
C SER A 36 -4.25 14.10 -44.08
N SER A 37 -4.58 12.93 -44.62
CA SER A 37 -5.89 12.62 -45.16
C SER A 37 -6.95 12.69 -44.06
N ALA A 38 -8.00 13.47 -44.29
CA ALA A 38 -9.12 13.66 -43.38
C ALA A 38 -10.00 12.40 -43.31
N ARG A 39 -9.56 11.38 -42.58
CA ARG A 39 -10.50 10.41 -42.02
C ARG A 39 -11.26 11.13 -40.91
N LEU A 40 -12.55 11.38 -41.16
CA LEU A 40 -13.55 11.66 -40.13
C LEU A 40 -13.58 10.49 -39.15
N LEU A 41 -12.61 10.44 -38.25
CA LEU A 41 -12.66 9.66 -37.03
C LEU A 41 -13.84 10.22 -36.26
N ARG A 42 -15.00 9.56 -36.40
CA ARG A 42 -16.07 9.67 -35.41
C ARG A 42 -15.36 9.47 -34.08
N ARG A 43 -15.18 10.57 -33.32
CA ARG A 43 -14.73 10.47 -31.94
C ARG A 43 -15.73 9.49 -31.32
N PRO A 44 -15.30 8.31 -30.85
CA PRO A 44 -16.20 7.44 -30.12
C PRO A 44 -16.86 8.37 -29.09
N GLN A 45 -18.19 8.47 -29.15
CA GLN A 45 -18.96 9.11 -28.11
C GLN A 45 -18.40 8.52 -26.84
N LYS A 46 -17.70 9.35 -26.04
CA LYS A 46 -17.17 8.92 -24.76
C LYS A 46 -18.34 8.23 -24.09
N ASP A 47 -18.23 6.92 -23.86
CA ASP A 47 -19.25 6.14 -23.19
C ASP A 47 -19.71 7.00 -22.03
N LEU A 48 -20.94 7.50 -22.16
CA LEU A 48 -21.62 8.24 -21.14
C LEU A 48 -21.82 7.20 -20.06
N PHE A 49 -20.83 7.19 -19.17
CA PHE A 49 -20.65 6.29 -18.04
C PHE A 49 -22.00 5.85 -17.50
N THR A 50 -22.09 4.55 -17.27
CA THR A 50 -23.04 3.94 -16.35
C THR A 50 -23.31 4.91 -15.20
N PRO A 51 -24.58 5.24 -14.90
CA PRO A 51 -24.91 6.24 -13.89
C PRO A 51 -24.13 5.94 -12.61
N SER A 52 -23.63 7.02 -12.00
CA SER A 52 -22.83 6.97 -10.79
C SER A 52 -23.40 5.92 -9.82
N PRO A 53 -22.57 5.06 -9.22
CA PRO A 53 -23.05 4.02 -8.30
C PRO A 53 -23.84 4.58 -7.10
N PHE A 54 -23.77 5.90 -6.88
CA PHE A 54 -24.55 6.71 -5.95
C PHE A 54 -25.97 7.08 -6.43
N ALA A 55 -26.45 6.51 -7.54
CA ALA A 55 -27.91 6.48 -7.77
C ALA A 55 -28.62 5.59 -6.72
N LYS A 56 -27.87 4.71 -6.03
CA LYS A 56 -28.33 3.92 -4.89
C LYS A 56 -28.36 4.79 -3.61
N SER A 57 -29.11 4.33 -2.61
CA SER A 57 -29.15 4.95 -1.27
C SER A 57 -27.76 5.17 -0.67
N ASP A 58 -27.54 6.35 -0.07
CA ASP A 58 -26.32 6.68 0.68
C ASP A 58 -26.16 5.82 1.94
N THR A 59 -27.26 5.24 2.43
CA THR A 59 -27.29 4.34 3.58
C THR A 59 -27.62 2.93 3.16
N ILE A 60 -26.88 1.96 3.70
CA ILE A 60 -27.08 0.53 3.47
C ILE A 60 -27.24 -0.17 4.83
N PRO A 61 -28.41 -0.73 5.15
CA PRO A 61 -28.55 -1.53 6.36
C PRO A 61 -27.76 -2.83 6.21
N ILE A 62 -26.94 -3.16 7.22
CA ILE A 62 -26.18 -4.41 7.27
C ILE A 62 -26.83 -5.39 8.24
N THR A 63 -27.23 -4.89 9.41
CA THR A 63 -27.98 -5.63 10.43
C THR A 63 -29.02 -4.71 11.06
N ASP A 64 -29.78 -5.21 12.04
CA ASP A 64 -30.68 -4.38 12.82
C ASP A 64 -29.95 -3.30 13.63
N ASP A 65 -28.68 -3.53 13.98
CA ASP A 65 -27.90 -2.64 14.84
C ASP A 65 -26.92 -1.74 14.08
N PHE A 66 -26.63 -2.04 12.80
CA PHE A 66 -25.56 -1.36 12.06
C PHE A 66 -25.95 -0.98 10.63
N VAL A 67 -25.49 0.19 10.22
CA VAL A 67 -25.66 0.77 8.88
C VAL A 67 -24.31 1.20 8.32
N ILE A 68 -24.13 1.05 7.00
CA ILE A 68 -23.02 1.65 6.26
C ILE A 68 -23.51 2.95 5.63
N HIS A 69 -22.86 4.05 5.96
CA HIS A 69 -23.07 5.35 5.33
C HIS A 69 -21.96 5.62 4.31
N ARG A 70 -22.35 6.03 3.10
CA ARG A 70 -21.44 6.40 2.00
C ARG A 70 -21.29 7.92 1.97
N GLU A 71 -20.09 8.41 2.26
CA GLU A 71 -19.73 9.83 2.19
C GLU A 71 -18.86 10.07 0.94
N LEU A 72 -19.24 11.03 0.10
CA LEU A 72 -18.37 11.51 -0.99
C LEU A 72 -17.56 12.71 -0.49
N LYS A 73 -16.25 12.51 -0.30
CA LYS A 73 -15.35 13.57 0.14
C LYS A 73 -14.93 14.43 -1.06
N GLU A 74 -15.38 15.69 -1.04
CA GLU A 74 -14.92 16.85 -1.83
C GLU A 74 -15.12 16.84 -3.36
N GLY A 75 -15.86 17.87 -3.82
CA GLY A 75 -15.76 18.50 -5.15
C GLY A 75 -16.82 18.10 -6.19
N ASP A 76 -16.99 18.94 -7.22
CA ASP A 76 -17.79 18.66 -8.44
C ASP A 76 -17.30 17.43 -9.24
N ASN A 77 -16.30 16.71 -8.72
CA ASN A 77 -15.75 15.54 -9.38
C ASN A 77 -16.55 14.31 -8.98
N VAL A 78 -17.34 13.82 -9.93
CA VAL A 78 -18.12 12.57 -9.84
C VAL A 78 -17.26 11.35 -9.44
N TYR A 79 -15.92 11.46 -9.54
CA TYR A 79 -14.94 10.43 -9.17
C TYR A 79 -14.10 10.77 -7.94
N GLY A 80 -14.63 11.59 -7.02
CA GLY A 80 -13.98 11.94 -5.76
C GLY A 80 -13.65 10.72 -4.87
N VAL A 81 -12.95 10.98 -3.76
CA VAL A 81 -12.66 9.93 -2.77
C VAL A 81 -13.94 9.61 -2.03
N ARG A 82 -14.30 8.33 -2.05
CA ARG A 82 -15.47 7.78 -1.38
C ARG A 82 -15.04 7.26 -0.02
N ARG A 83 -15.84 7.52 1.00
CA ARG A 83 -15.59 7.06 2.36
C ARG A 83 -16.80 6.26 2.83
N TYR A 84 -16.56 5.04 3.25
CA TYR A 84 -17.54 4.13 3.80
C TYR A 84 -17.39 4.17 5.31
N LEU A 85 -18.47 4.47 6.02
CA LEU A 85 -18.52 4.59 7.47
C LEU A 85 -19.46 3.52 8.03
N LEU A 86 -18.98 2.70 8.96
CA LEU A 86 -19.84 1.82 9.74
C LEU A 86 -20.33 2.60 10.96
N LEU A 87 -21.65 2.65 11.12
CA LEU A 87 -22.31 3.41 12.18
C LEU A 87 -23.34 2.52 12.89
N PRO A 88 -23.62 2.78 14.18
CA PRO A 88 -24.80 2.23 14.82
C PRO A 88 -26.05 2.72 14.09
N ARG A 89 -27.06 1.86 13.97
CA ARG A 89 -28.35 2.23 13.40
C ARG A 89 -29.11 3.10 14.38
N ILE A 90 -29.57 4.25 13.90
CA ILE A 90 -30.45 5.16 14.63
C ILE A 90 -31.79 5.17 13.88
N ASP A 91 -32.90 5.06 14.60
CA ASP A 91 -34.25 5.04 14.03
C ASP A 91 -34.65 6.38 13.37
N ASP A 92 -33.92 7.44 13.67
CA ASP A 92 -34.08 8.75 13.04
C ASP A 92 -33.19 8.82 11.80
N ASP A 93 -33.80 8.95 10.62
CA ASP A 93 -33.12 9.02 9.31
C ASP A 93 -32.22 10.28 9.14
N SER A 94 -32.01 11.06 10.21
CA SER A 94 -31.25 12.31 10.19
C SER A 94 -29.73 12.10 10.25
N TYR A 95 -29.11 11.45 9.26
CA TYR A 95 -27.64 11.31 9.14
C TYR A 95 -26.92 12.59 8.66
N THR A 96 -27.53 13.77 8.82
CA THR A 96 -27.00 15.03 8.25
C THR A 96 -25.68 15.48 8.88
N ARG A 97 -25.39 15.05 10.12
CA ARG A 97 -24.12 15.29 10.81
C ARG A 97 -23.79 14.10 11.69
N ILE A 98 -23.01 13.17 11.15
CA ILE A 98 -22.50 12.03 11.90
C ILE A 98 -21.35 12.53 12.79
N PRO A 99 -21.47 12.48 14.12
CA PRO A 99 -20.35 12.75 15.02
C PRO A 99 -19.20 11.77 14.74
N GLN A 100 -17.96 12.26 14.74
CA GLN A 100 -16.79 11.39 14.52
C GLN A 100 -16.67 10.29 15.58
N GLU A 101 -17.24 10.52 16.76
CA GLU A 101 -17.22 9.61 17.91
C GLU A 101 -18.11 8.37 17.69
N ASP A 102 -19.12 8.48 16.84
CA ASP A 102 -20.06 7.38 16.53
C ASP A 102 -19.56 6.48 15.40
N VAL A 103 -18.46 6.88 14.72
CA VAL A 103 -17.87 6.08 13.66
C VAL A 103 -17.20 4.87 14.28
N ILE A 104 -17.69 3.67 13.93
CA ILE A 104 -17.13 2.40 14.40
C ILE A 104 -15.90 2.03 13.58
N ALA A 105 -16.05 2.06 12.26
CA ALA A 105 -15.01 1.72 11.31
C ALA A 105 -15.15 2.58 10.05
N SER A 106 -14.05 2.73 9.31
CA SER A 106 -14.05 3.43 8.03
C SER A 106 -13.17 2.75 7.00
N LEU A 107 -13.54 2.89 5.72
CA LEU A 107 -12.74 2.49 4.57
C LEU A 107 -12.84 3.57 3.50
N ASN A 108 -11.77 3.82 2.75
CA ASN A 108 -11.81 4.75 1.62
C ASN A 108 -11.70 4.02 0.28
N ALA A 109 -12.27 4.61 -0.76
CA ALA A 109 -12.11 4.17 -2.12
C ALA A 109 -11.92 5.36 -3.08
N SER A 110 -10.98 5.24 -4.00
CA SER A 110 -10.80 6.19 -5.10
C SER A 110 -10.82 5.41 -6.41
N LYS A 111 -11.87 5.62 -7.22
CA LYS A 111 -12.16 4.74 -8.38
C LYS A 111 -12.19 3.27 -7.91
N ASN A 112 -11.52 2.36 -8.61
CA ASN A 112 -11.45 0.94 -8.26
C ASN A 112 -10.41 0.60 -7.19
N ILE A 113 -9.79 1.57 -6.51
CA ILE A 113 -8.74 1.34 -5.50
C ILE A 113 -9.30 1.58 -4.10
N LEU A 114 -9.25 0.57 -3.24
CA LEU A 114 -9.67 0.58 -1.84
C LEU A 114 -8.45 0.78 -0.93
N PHE A 115 -8.58 1.54 0.15
CA PHE A 115 -7.45 1.80 1.07
C PHE A 115 -7.91 2.39 2.41
N GLY A 116 -7.06 2.25 3.43
CA GLY A 116 -7.22 2.94 4.70
C GLY A 116 -8.39 2.41 5.50
N ALA A 117 -8.56 1.08 5.53
CA ALA A 117 -9.45 0.42 6.47
C ALA A 117 -8.97 0.75 7.90
N ARG A 118 -9.88 1.17 8.77
CA ARG A 118 -9.55 1.56 10.13
C ARG A 118 -10.72 1.30 11.07
N LEU A 119 -10.42 0.71 12.22
CA LEU A 119 -11.30 0.64 13.37
C LEU A 119 -11.10 1.90 14.24
N HIS A 120 -12.20 2.53 14.66
CA HIS A 120 -12.20 3.78 15.44
C HIS A 120 -12.70 3.58 16.87
N ILE A 121 -13.25 2.41 17.22
CA ILE A 121 -13.72 2.10 18.57
C ILE A 121 -12.56 2.26 19.56
N SER A 122 -12.52 3.41 20.23
CA SER A 122 -11.53 3.73 21.25
C SER A 122 -12.13 3.69 22.66
N ASN A 123 -13.46 3.65 22.79
CA ASN A 123 -14.15 3.84 24.06
C ASN A 123 -14.65 2.55 24.74
N LEU A 124 -15.01 1.50 24.00
CA LEU A 124 -15.52 0.25 24.61
C LEU A 124 -14.44 -0.60 25.28
N SER A 125 -13.18 -0.50 24.85
CA SER A 125 -12.09 -1.36 25.33
C SER A 125 -11.30 -0.79 26.51
N SER A 126 -11.68 0.38 27.03
CA SER A 126 -11.00 1.07 28.16
C SER A 126 -10.90 0.22 29.45
N GLN A 127 -11.65 -0.88 29.55
CA GLN A 127 -11.61 -1.80 30.70
C GLN A 127 -11.00 -3.18 30.37
N SER A 128 -10.62 -3.46 29.12
CA SER A 128 -9.96 -4.71 28.78
C SER A 128 -8.48 -4.64 29.14
N THR A 129 -8.04 -5.56 29.99
CA THR A 129 -6.67 -5.70 30.47
C THR A 129 -5.66 -5.82 29.31
N LYS A 130 -4.53 -5.11 29.41
CA LYS A 130 -3.47 -4.87 28.40
C LYS A 130 -2.87 -6.07 27.64
N ASN A 131 -3.34 -7.30 27.82
CA ASN A 131 -2.66 -8.51 27.34
C ASN A 131 -3.33 -9.23 26.15
N ASP A 132 -4.56 -8.89 25.76
CA ASP A 132 -5.24 -9.62 24.67
C ASP A 132 -5.11 -8.90 23.31
N SER A 133 -3.97 -9.10 22.64
CA SER A 133 -3.76 -8.63 21.27
C SER A 133 -4.71 -9.28 20.24
N ASN A 134 -5.24 -10.47 20.55
CA ASN A 134 -6.07 -11.25 19.62
C ASN A 134 -7.52 -10.76 19.52
N GLY A 135 -8.08 -10.16 20.58
CA GLY A 135 -9.44 -9.62 20.56
C GLY A 135 -9.61 -8.51 19.52
N ASN A 136 -8.58 -7.68 19.37
CA ASN A 136 -8.60 -6.53 18.47
C ASN A 136 -8.73 -6.94 16.98
N LEU A 137 -8.10 -8.05 16.55
CA LEU A 137 -8.19 -8.47 15.15
C LEU A 137 -9.59 -8.97 14.78
N SER A 138 -10.24 -9.76 15.65
CA SER A 138 -11.59 -10.26 15.36
C SER A 138 -12.59 -9.10 15.28
N GLU A 139 -12.53 -8.16 16.23
CA GLU A 139 -13.35 -6.93 16.20
C GLU A 139 -13.10 -6.12 14.92
N TYR A 140 -11.83 -5.96 14.53
CA TYR A 140 -11.45 -5.29 13.30
C TYR A 140 -12.04 -5.95 12.05
N LEU A 141 -11.94 -7.28 11.93
CA LEU A 141 -12.46 -8.02 10.77
C LEU A 141 -13.99 -7.97 10.72
N ASN A 142 -14.66 -8.09 11.86
CA ASN A 142 -16.12 -8.03 11.93
C ASN A 142 -16.64 -6.63 11.55
N ALA A 143 -15.98 -5.57 11.98
CA ALA A 143 -16.38 -4.20 11.65
C ALA A 143 -16.01 -3.79 10.22
N CYS A 144 -14.79 -4.10 9.77
CA CYS A 144 -14.30 -3.67 8.46
C CYS A 144 -14.72 -4.59 7.30
N GLY A 145 -15.08 -5.85 7.58
CA GLY A 145 -15.51 -6.83 6.58
C GLY A 145 -16.69 -6.35 5.72
N PRO A 146 -17.83 -5.97 6.33
CA PRO A 146 -18.98 -5.46 5.59
C PRO A 146 -18.67 -4.19 4.77
N LEU A 147 -17.83 -3.29 5.30
CA LEU A 147 -17.38 -2.09 4.57
C LEU A 147 -16.62 -2.46 3.30
N LEU A 148 -15.73 -3.44 3.39
CA LEU A 148 -14.96 -3.93 2.25
C LEU A 148 -15.85 -4.56 1.19
N ASP A 149 -16.82 -5.38 1.59
CA ASP A 149 -17.74 -6.04 0.65
C ASP A 149 -18.52 -5.02 -0.19
N VAL A 150 -19.11 -4.03 0.47
CA VAL A 150 -19.82 -2.93 -0.19
C VAL A 150 -18.90 -2.13 -1.09
N ALA A 151 -17.71 -1.75 -0.60
CA ALA A 151 -16.77 -0.95 -1.37
C ALA A 151 -16.22 -1.70 -2.58
N LYS A 152 -16.03 -3.02 -2.48
CA LYS A 152 -15.65 -3.89 -3.61
C LYS A 152 -16.73 -3.93 -4.69
N GLU A 153 -17.99 -4.13 -4.30
CA GLU A 153 -19.12 -4.08 -5.24
C GLU A 153 -19.10 -2.72 -5.97
N ASP A 154 -19.05 -1.62 -5.22
CA ASP A 154 -19.04 -0.27 -5.77
C ASP A 154 -17.81 0.06 -6.64
N ALA A 155 -16.66 -0.55 -6.36
CA ALA A 155 -15.44 -0.43 -7.16
C ALA A 155 -15.53 -1.21 -8.48
N SER A 156 -16.38 -2.24 -8.54
CA SER A 156 -16.51 -3.14 -9.68
C SER A 156 -17.55 -2.70 -10.74
N ILE A 157 -18.42 -1.72 -10.41
CA ILE A 157 -19.61 -1.36 -11.21
C ILE A 157 -19.33 -1.02 -12.69
N ASN A 158 -18.13 -0.54 -13.02
CA ASN A 158 -17.74 -0.22 -14.40
C ASN A 158 -16.91 -1.34 -15.07
N GLY A 159 -17.07 -2.60 -14.63
CA GLY A 159 -16.26 -3.72 -15.09
C GLY A 159 -14.76 -3.57 -14.77
N GLN A 160 -14.43 -2.69 -13.82
CA GLN A 160 -13.06 -2.51 -13.35
C GLN A 160 -12.75 -3.55 -12.29
N GLN A 161 -11.56 -4.13 -12.34
CA GLN A 161 -11.11 -5.03 -11.30
C GLN A 161 -10.80 -4.22 -10.03
N PRO A 162 -11.45 -4.51 -8.89
CA PRO A 162 -11.12 -3.85 -7.63
C PRO A 162 -9.68 -4.17 -7.22
N GLN A 163 -9.00 -3.15 -6.71
CA GLN A 163 -7.65 -3.21 -6.17
C GLN A 163 -7.67 -2.68 -4.73
N ALA A 164 -6.69 -3.07 -3.94
CA ALA A 164 -6.47 -2.45 -2.64
C ALA A 164 -5.03 -1.99 -2.46
N LEU A 165 -4.85 -0.90 -1.72
CA LEU A 165 -3.57 -0.47 -1.18
C LEU A 165 -3.61 -0.66 0.34
N CYS A 166 -2.85 -1.63 0.80
CA CYS A 166 -2.75 -1.99 2.20
C CYS A 166 -1.55 -1.31 2.83
N THR A 167 -1.79 -0.69 3.97
CA THR A 167 -0.77 -0.17 4.86
C THR A 167 -0.03 -1.32 5.55
N LEU A 168 1.28 -1.19 5.66
CA LEU A 168 2.14 -2.18 6.33
C LEU A 168 2.64 -1.61 7.66
N ASN A 169 1.70 -1.16 8.49
CA ASN A 169 2.05 -0.61 9.79
C ASN A 169 2.81 -1.65 10.61
N GLY A 170 3.75 -1.21 11.46
CA GLY A 170 4.62 -2.10 12.22
C GLY A 170 5.74 -2.78 11.42
N LEU A 171 5.84 -2.61 10.09
CA LEU A 171 6.95 -3.14 9.30
C LEU A 171 8.31 -2.64 9.83
N CYS A 172 8.44 -1.35 10.16
CA CYS A 172 9.68 -0.81 10.72
C CYS A 172 10.05 -1.49 12.04
N SER A 173 9.09 -1.63 12.96
CA SER A 173 9.32 -2.30 14.25
C SER A 173 9.63 -3.78 14.11
N TRP A 174 9.03 -4.47 13.13
CA TRP A 174 9.38 -5.85 12.82
C TRP A 174 10.81 -5.97 12.29
N VAL A 175 11.21 -5.12 11.33
CA VAL A 175 12.58 -5.08 10.80
C VAL A 175 13.58 -4.75 11.90
N GLU A 176 13.28 -3.79 12.78
CA GLU A 176 14.12 -3.42 13.93
C GLU A 176 14.35 -4.61 14.87
N LYS A 177 13.28 -5.33 15.26
CA LYS A 177 13.40 -6.56 16.06
C LYS A 177 14.23 -7.64 15.36
N CYS A 178 14.07 -7.82 14.06
CA CYS A 178 14.90 -8.77 13.32
C CYS A 178 16.38 -8.33 13.30
N LEU A 179 16.67 -7.03 13.18
CA LEU A 179 18.03 -6.49 13.25
C LEU A 179 18.66 -6.72 14.63
N GLU A 180 17.91 -6.51 15.72
CA GLU A 180 18.36 -6.80 17.10
C GLU A 180 18.66 -8.28 17.31
N ASN A 181 17.89 -9.16 16.66
CA ASN A 181 18.07 -10.61 16.72
C ASN A 181 18.99 -11.15 15.62
N ASN A 182 19.95 -10.36 15.14
CA ASN A 182 20.95 -10.75 14.12
C ASN A 182 20.34 -11.36 12.85
N GLY A 183 19.20 -10.83 12.40
CA GLY A 183 18.49 -11.26 11.20
C GLY A 183 17.47 -12.38 11.44
N THR A 184 17.39 -12.93 12.66
CA THR A 184 16.40 -13.96 13.00
C THR A 184 14.98 -13.48 12.68
N GLY A 185 14.23 -14.30 11.94
CA GLY A 185 12.87 -13.99 11.48
C GLY A 185 12.79 -13.41 10.07
N SER A 186 13.91 -13.05 9.44
CA SER A 186 13.95 -12.56 8.06
C SER A 186 15.10 -13.19 7.27
N GLN A 187 14.78 -13.81 6.13
CA GLN A 187 15.82 -14.39 5.26
C GLN A 187 16.60 -13.27 4.57
N VAL A 188 15.92 -12.21 4.15
CA VAL A 188 16.54 -11.02 3.55
C VAL A 188 17.55 -10.39 4.49
N LEU A 189 17.22 -10.17 5.77
CA LEU A 189 18.17 -9.62 6.74
C LEU A 189 19.30 -10.59 7.05
N THR A 190 19.02 -11.89 7.14
CA THR A 190 20.06 -12.91 7.37
C THR A 190 21.12 -12.86 6.27
N VAL A 191 20.69 -12.75 4.99
CA VAL A 191 21.59 -12.59 3.83
C VAL A 191 22.30 -11.22 3.84
N LEU A 192 21.61 -10.17 4.26
CA LEU A 192 22.20 -8.84 4.35
C LEU A 192 23.21 -8.70 5.49
N LEU A 193 23.09 -9.47 6.57
CA LEU A 193 23.99 -9.40 7.73
C LEU A 193 25.18 -10.34 7.58
N ASN A 194 24.94 -11.58 7.17
CA ASN A 194 25.98 -12.60 7.05
C ASN A 194 26.60 -12.57 5.65
N GLN A 195 27.92 -12.39 5.57
CA GLN A 195 28.66 -12.41 4.29
C GLN A 195 28.61 -13.79 3.61
N ASP A 196 28.43 -14.84 4.41
CA ASP A 196 28.33 -16.20 3.91
C ASP A 196 26.93 -16.42 3.33
N GLN A 197 26.80 -16.17 2.02
CA GLN A 197 25.72 -16.72 1.22
C GLN A 197 25.73 -18.24 1.45
N PRO A 198 24.74 -18.83 2.15
CA PRO A 198 24.76 -20.26 2.32
C PRO A 198 24.60 -20.89 0.93
N ASN A 199 25.49 -21.82 0.59
CA ASN A 199 25.41 -22.67 -0.62
C ASN A 199 24.06 -23.43 -0.76
N ILE A 200 23.17 -23.33 0.25
CA ILE A 200 21.72 -23.66 0.22
C ILE A 200 21.02 -23.12 -1.04
N LEU A 201 21.56 -22.05 -1.63
CA LEU A 201 21.07 -21.46 -2.87
C LEU A 201 21.19 -22.32 -4.13
N HIS A 202 21.93 -23.44 -4.11
CA HIS A 202 21.97 -24.40 -5.21
C HIS A 202 20.86 -25.46 -5.12
N GLU A 203 20.35 -25.76 -3.93
CA GLU A 203 19.31 -26.79 -3.75
C GLU A 203 17.91 -26.27 -4.09
N ILE A 204 17.55 -25.05 -3.68
CA ILE A 204 16.21 -24.49 -3.93
C ILE A 204 15.95 -24.28 -5.44
N ILE A 205 16.97 -23.92 -6.23
CA ILE A 205 16.89 -23.81 -7.70
C ILE A 205 16.60 -25.17 -8.36
N THR A 206 17.02 -26.27 -7.73
CA THR A 206 16.81 -27.62 -8.26
C THR A 206 15.37 -28.09 -8.02
N GLU A 207 14.69 -27.61 -6.98
CA GLU A 207 13.32 -28.00 -6.66
C GLU A 207 12.25 -27.17 -7.39
N GLU A 208 12.44 -25.85 -7.55
CA GLU A 208 11.44 -25.00 -8.22
C GLU A 208 11.36 -25.26 -9.74
N ASN A 209 12.40 -25.84 -10.34
CA ASN A 209 12.41 -26.33 -11.73
C ASN A 209 11.91 -27.78 -11.87
N ARG A 210 11.65 -28.50 -10.77
CA ARG A 210 10.96 -29.79 -10.78
C ARG A 210 9.45 -29.58 -10.74
N THR A 211 8.91 -28.87 -11.72
CA THR A 211 7.49 -29.06 -12.06
C THR A 211 7.27 -30.54 -12.39
N PRO A 212 6.28 -31.23 -11.80
CA PRO A 212 5.91 -32.56 -12.23
C PRO A 212 5.56 -32.47 -13.71
N SER A 213 6.34 -33.16 -14.53
CA SER A 213 6.04 -33.40 -15.93
C SER A 213 4.62 -33.93 -16.03
N ALA A 214 3.68 -33.05 -16.35
CA ALA A 214 2.32 -33.42 -16.68
C ALA A 214 2.41 -34.45 -17.81
N THR A 215 2.00 -35.66 -17.50
CA THR A 215 1.80 -36.74 -18.46
C THR A 215 0.94 -36.19 -19.60
N ALA A 216 1.57 -36.04 -20.76
CA ALA A 216 0.88 -35.84 -22.02
C ALA A 216 -0.02 -37.06 -22.25
N ASP A 217 -1.33 -36.83 -22.30
CA ASP A 217 -2.29 -37.52 -23.17
C ASP A 217 -3.71 -37.28 -22.64
N ASP A 218 -4.29 -36.11 -22.94
CA ASP A 218 -5.68 -36.08 -23.40
C ASP A 218 -5.98 -34.78 -24.17
N LYS A 219 -6.32 -34.91 -25.45
CA LYS A 219 -6.66 -33.82 -26.35
C LYS A 219 -8.17 -33.84 -26.58
N SER A 220 -8.93 -33.17 -25.71
CA SER A 220 -10.30 -32.78 -26.02
C SER A 220 -10.37 -31.28 -26.32
N ASN A 221 -10.56 -30.97 -27.60
CA ASN A 221 -10.88 -29.64 -28.14
C ASN A 221 -12.10 -29.05 -27.42
N MET A 222 -11.90 -28.02 -26.59
CA MET A 222 -12.91 -27.01 -26.33
C MET A 222 -12.29 -25.64 -26.64
N GLU A 223 -12.71 -25.06 -27.75
CA GLU A 223 -12.53 -23.63 -28.04
C GLU A 223 -13.30 -22.85 -26.97
N SER A 224 -12.61 -22.46 -25.90
CA SER A 224 -13.11 -21.46 -24.96
C SER A 224 -12.54 -20.11 -25.39
N ASP A 225 -13.42 -19.12 -25.51
CA ASP A 225 -13.10 -17.72 -25.81
C ASP A 225 -12.12 -17.17 -24.76
N ASP A 226 -10.84 -17.28 -25.09
CA ASP A 226 -9.73 -17.04 -24.18
C ASP A 226 -9.48 -15.54 -24.09
N HIS A 227 -10.17 -14.87 -23.16
CA HIS A 227 -10.00 -13.44 -22.94
C HIS A 227 -8.55 -13.11 -22.54
N PRO A 228 -7.87 -12.17 -23.22
CA PRO A 228 -6.42 -11.91 -23.04
C PRO A 228 -6.02 -11.35 -21.66
N ARG A 229 -6.98 -11.11 -20.75
CA ARG A 229 -6.71 -10.61 -19.39
C ARG A 229 -6.52 -11.70 -18.33
N SER A 230 -6.95 -12.94 -18.56
CA SER A 230 -6.84 -14.03 -17.57
C SER A 230 -5.42 -14.56 -17.37
N LYS A 231 -4.45 -14.13 -18.21
CA LYS A 231 -3.08 -14.69 -18.23
C LYS A 231 -2.04 -13.85 -17.47
N GLN A 232 -2.43 -12.80 -16.74
CA GLN A 232 -1.51 -12.11 -15.82
C GLN A 232 -1.27 -12.98 -14.59
N ARG A 233 -0.42 -14.00 -14.76
CA ARG A 233 0.03 -14.86 -13.68
C ARG A 233 0.89 -14.02 -12.73
N ILE A 234 0.42 -13.83 -11.50
CA ILE A 234 1.19 -13.20 -10.43
C ILE A 234 2.45 -14.05 -10.27
N ARG A 235 3.59 -13.53 -10.71
CA ARG A 235 4.87 -14.20 -10.49
C ARG A 235 5.13 -14.10 -9.00
N ASN A 236 5.12 -15.24 -8.31
CA ASN A 236 5.65 -15.35 -6.95
C ASN A 236 7.08 -14.81 -7.00
N ARG A 237 7.27 -13.54 -6.62
CA ARG A 237 8.57 -12.94 -6.42
C ARG A 237 9.10 -13.45 -5.07
N SER A 238 9.36 -14.74 -4.97
CA SER A 238 10.51 -15.23 -4.21
C SER A 238 11.77 -14.87 -5.01
N ALA A 239 11.91 -13.59 -5.38
CA ALA A 239 13.07 -13.13 -6.12
C ALA A 239 14.25 -13.31 -5.17
N LYS A 240 15.04 -14.35 -5.46
CA LYS A 240 16.28 -14.67 -4.78
C LYS A 240 17.08 -13.37 -4.65
N TYR A 241 17.18 -12.85 -3.44
CA TYR A 241 17.84 -11.60 -3.17
C TYR A 241 19.35 -11.85 -3.15
N ILE A 242 19.99 -11.69 -4.32
CA ILE A 242 21.42 -11.91 -4.51
C ILE A 242 22.06 -10.55 -4.75
N LEU A 243 23.03 -10.21 -3.91
CA LEU A 243 23.90 -9.06 -4.14
C LEU A 243 25.28 -9.57 -4.55
N GLU A 244 25.70 -9.23 -5.76
CA GLU A 244 27.01 -9.63 -6.29
C GLU A 244 28.16 -8.86 -5.64
N LYS A 245 27.90 -7.60 -5.23
CA LYS A 245 28.92 -6.70 -4.69
C LYS A 245 28.71 -6.46 -3.21
N GLU A 246 29.78 -6.64 -2.46
CA GLU A 246 29.81 -6.40 -1.02
C GLU A 246 29.52 -4.93 -0.66
N SER A 247 29.99 -3.98 -1.47
CA SER A 247 29.71 -2.55 -1.25
C SER A 247 28.22 -2.23 -1.36
N ASP A 248 27.52 -2.89 -2.27
CA ASP A 248 26.08 -2.71 -2.46
C ASP A 248 25.33 -3.32 -1.26
N ARG A 249 25.75 -4.50 -0.78
CA ARG A 249 25.21 -5.13 0.43
C ARG A 249 25.28 -4.22 1.65
N ILE A 250 26.47 -3.68 1.93
CA ILE A 250 26.68 -2.76 3.05
C ILE A 250 25.77 -1.51 2.88
N THR A 251 25.74 -0.94 1.67
CA THR A 251 24.92 0.23 1.37
C THR A 251 23.42 -0.01 1.60
N GLN A 252 22.91 -1.18 1.18
CA GLN A 252 21.51 -1.56 1.38
C GLN A 252 21.22 -1.84 2.85
N LEU A 253 22.10 -2.57 3.56
CA LEU A 253 21.94 -2.86 4.99
C LEU A 253 21.89 -1.57 5.83
N GLU A 254 22.81 -0.64 5.60
CA GLU A 254 22.81 0.65 6.30
C GLU A 254 21.54 1.46 5.99
N ALA A 255 21.06 1.41 4.76
CA ALA A 255 19.82 2.06 4.37
C ALA A 255 18.60 1.44 5.09
N VAL A 256 18.52 0.11 5.15
CA VAL A 256 17.46 -0.62 5.86
C VAL A 256 17.47 -0.26 7.35
N ARG A 257 18.64 -0.27 8.00
CA ARG A 257 18.78 0.13 9.41
C ARG A 257 18.27 1.55 9.64
N ALA A 258 18.64 2.48 8.76
CA ALA A 258 18.24 3.87 8.88
C ALA A 258 16.73 4.07 8.65
N ILE A 259 16.13 3.33 7.71
CA ILE A 259 14.67 3.39 7.47
C ILE A 259 13.92 2.81 8.68
N ALA A 260 14.32 1.64 9.18
CA ALA A 260 13.63 0.96 10.28
C ALA A 260 13.69 1.75 11.60
N THR A 261 14.87 2.29 11.93
CA THR A 261 15.09 2.98 13.22
C THR A 261 14.81 4.49 13.17
N GLY A 262 14.69 5.07 11.98
CA GLY A 262 14.69 6.52 11.79
C GLY A 262 16.03 7.21 12.08
N ILE A 263 17.10 6.45 12.36
CA ILE A 263 18.43 6.99 12.67
C ILE A 263 19.23 7.18 11.36
N PRO A 264 19.77 8.38 11.09
CA PRO A 264 20.56 8.62 9.87
C PRO A 264 21.80 7.71 9.75
N ARG A 265 22.14 7.35 8.51
CA ARG A 265 23.38 6.60 8.20
C ARG A 265 24.63 7.41 8.58
N PRO A 266 25.78 6.76 8.83
CA PRO A 266 27.05 7.45 9.03
C PRO A 266 27.32 8.49 7.92
N GLY A 267 27.75 9.68 8.33
CA GLY A 267 28.00 10.81 7.41
C GLY A 267 26.75 11.54 6.90
N HIS A 268 25.54 11.16 7.33
CA HIS A 268 24.29 11.83 6.98
C HIS A 268 23.62 12.44 8.21
N THR A 269 22.92 13.56 8.07
CA THR A 269 22.22 14.25 9.17
C THR A 269 20.75 13.87 9.30
N VAL A 270 20.16 13.30 8.24
CA VAL A 270 18.73 12.95 8.16
C VAL A 270 18.53 11.66 7.36
N VAL A 271 17.44 10.94 7.63
CA VAL A 271 16.96 9.82 6.78
C VAL A 271 16.28 10.42 5.54
N GLY A 272 17.09 10.84 4.57
CA GLY A 272 16.61 11.49 3.36
C GLY A 272 16.22 10.52 2.24
N MET A 273 15.72 11.07 1.13
CA MET A 273 15.34 10.33 -0.09
C MET A 273 16.44 9.41 -0.62
N GLY A 274 17.72 9.79 -0.47
CA GLY A 274 18.85 8.96 -0.87
C GLY A 274 18.95 7.65 -0.08
N THR A 275 18.58 7.65 1.20
CA THR A 275 18.52 6.45 2.04
C THR A 275 17.43 5.50 1.53
N TYR A 276 16.22 6.01 1.31
CA TYR A 276 15.13 5.22 0.74
C TYR A 276 15.45 4.66 -0.65
N ARG A 277 16.12 5.46 -1.51
CA ARG A 277 16.56 4.98 -2.83
C ARG A 277 17.52 3.80 -2.73
N ASN A 278 18.48 3.88 -1.81
CA ASN A 278 19.49 2.85 -1.61
C ASN A 278 18.92 1.59 -0.95
N GLY A 279 17.93 1.72 -0.06
CA GLY A 279 17.28 0.60 0.61
C GLY A 279 16.12 -0.02 -0.16
N ARG A 280 15.70 0.57 -1.30
CA ARG A 280 14.46 0.23 -2.00
C ARG A 280 14.29 -1.27 -2.25
N GLU A 281 15.33 -1.93 -2.74
CA GLU A 281 15.26 -3.35 -3.12
C GLU A 281 15.14 -4.24 -1.88
N ALA A 282 16.10 -4.14 -0.95
CA ALA A 282 16.04 -4.82 0.35
C ALA A 282 14.70 -4.60 1.06
N TRP A 283 14.25 -3.35 1.17
CA TRP A 283 13.04 -2.97 1.88
C TRP A 283 11.78 -3.53 1.23
N THR A 284 11.74 -3.57 -0.11
CA THR A 284 10.64 -4.21 -0.84
C THR A 284 10.58 -5.71 -0.54
N ASN A 285 11.71 -6.40 -0.47
CA ASN A 285 11.74 -7.83 -0.15
C ASN A 285 11.37 -8.10 1.32
N LEU A 286 11.78 -7.23 2.24
CA LEU A 286 11.35 -7.28 3.64
C LEU A 286 9.84 -7.09 3.79
N ALA A 287 9.26 -6.16 3.03
CA ALA A 287 7.80 -5.97 3.00
C ALA A 287 7.07 -7.24 2.50
N TRP A 288 7.62 -7.94 1.50
CA TRP A 288 7.08 -9.24 1.05
C TRP A 288 7.16 -10.32 2.14
N GLU A 289 8.28 -10.44 2.85
CA GLU A 289 8.40 -11.37 3.97
C GLU A 289 7.40 -11.03 5.08
N TYR A 290 7.25 -9.75 5.42
CA TYR A 290 6.30 -9.29 6.43
C TYR A 290 4.86 -9.63 6.06
N CYS A 291 4.45 -9.41 4.81
CA CYS A 291 3.12 -9.78 4.32
C CYS A 291 2.84 -11.28 4.43
N ARG A 292 3.86 -12.14 4.33
CA ARG A 292 3.71 -13.60 4.48
C ARG A 292 3.43 -14.04 5.91
N LEU A 293 3.56 -13.15 6.89
CA LEU A 293 3.18 -13.43 8.28
C LEU A 293 1.65 -13.33 8.49
N ALA A 294 0.91 -12.72 7.56
CA ALA A 294 -0.55 -12.55 7.69
C ALA A 294 -1.34 -13.87 7.59
N PRO A 295 -1.06 -14.81 6.68
CA PRO A 295 -1.76 -16.10 6.65
C PRO A 295 -1.56 -16.95 7.91
N SER A 296 -0.40 -16.85 8.57
CA SER A 296 -0.13 -17.54 9.85
C SER A 296 -0.80 -16.87 11.06
N ALA A 297 -1.34 -15.66 10.90
CA ALA A 297 -1.92 -14.89 11.99
C ALA A 297 -3.23 -15.45 12.56
N TRP A 298 -3.82 -16.46 11.90
CA TRP A 298 -5.07 -17.06 12.31
C TRP A 298 -4.92 -18.01 13.50
N GLU A 299 -3.70 -18.45 13.83
CA GLU A 299 -3.47 -19.53 14.80
C GLU A 299 -2.88 -19.10 16.15
N ASP A 300 -2.19 -17.96 16.31
CA ASP A 300 -1.75 -17.57 17.67
C ASP A 300 -1.50 -16.08 17.93
N VAL A 301 -0.86 -15.30 17.04
CA VAL A 301 -0.71 -13.84 17.22
C VAL A 301 -0.53 -13.17 15.86
N CYS A 302 -1.43 -12.25 15.50
CA CYS A 302 -1.22 -11.40 14.33
C CYS A 302 -0.14 -10.35 14.64
N PRO A 303 0.95 -10.25 13.83
CA PRO A 303 1.86 -9.12 13.95
C PRO A 303 1.10 -7.81 13.81
N ARG A 304 1.30 -6.90 14.78
CA ARG A 304 0.63 -5.61 14.82
C ARG A 304 0.81 -4.85 13.50
N GLY A 305 -0.29 -4.34 12.95
CA GLY A 305 -0.27 -3.56 11.71
C GLY A 305 -0.45 -4.36 10.43
N LEU A 306 -0.74 -5.67 10.53
CA LEU A 306 -1.17 -6.52 9.41
C LEU A 306 -2.69 -6.69 9.31
N GLU A 307 -3.48 -6.01 10.14
CA GLU A 307 -4.93 -6.20 10.23
C GLU A 307 -5.62 -5.88 8.90
N GLU A 308 -5.21 -4.80 8.22
CA GLU A 308 -5.72 -4.44 6.89
C GLU A 308 -5.35 -5.47 5.82
N LEU A 309 -4.15 -6.05 5.91
CA LEU A 309 -3.72 -7.09 4.98
C LEU A 309 -4.54 -8.37 5.16
N VAL A 310 -4.71 -8.81 6.42
CA VAL A 310 -5.53 -9.97 6.77
C VAL A 310 -6.97 -9.76 6.30
N LEU A 311 -7.54 -8.57 6.50
CA LEU A 311 -8.86 -8.22 6.01
C LEU A 311 -8.97 -8.42 4.49
N TYR A 312 -8.04 -7.87 3.71
CA TYR A 312 -8.10 -7.98 2.25
C TYR A 312 -7.87 -9.41 1.76
N VAL A 313 -6.90 -10.12 2.33
CA VAL A 313 -6.62 -11.52 2.00
C VAL A 313 -7.83 -12.41 2.34
N SER A 314 -8.50 -12.17 3.47
CA SER A 314 -9.72 -12.91 3.86
C SER A 314 -10.86 -12.78 2.86
N ARG A 315 -10.83 -11.74 2.01
CA ARG A 315 -11.81 -11.48 0.93
C ARG A 315 -11.21 -11.65 -0.46
N ASN A 316 -10.35 -12.66 -0.62
CA ASN A 316 -9.74 -13.08 -1.88
C ASN A 316 -8.84 -12.00 -2.49
N GLY A 317 -8.21 -11.17 -1.66
CA GLY A 317 -7.19 -10.24 -2.08
C GLY A 317 -5.85 -10.95 -2.24
N GLU A 318 -5.24 -10.86 -3.42
CA GLU A 318 -3.91 -11.41 -3.68
C GLU A 318 -2.88 -10.29 -3.75
N VAL A 319 -1.82 -10.39 -2.95
CA VAL A 319 -0.71 -9.43 -2.98
C VAL A 319 0.04 -9.56 -4.30
N SER A 320 0.09 -8.48 -5.06
CA SER A 320 0.62 -8.43 -6.42
C SER A 320 1.89 -7.62 -6.56
N ALA A 321 2.02 -6.55 -5.76
CA ALA A 321 3.15 -5.63 -5.82
C ALA A 321 3.38 -4.95 -4.46
N MET A 322 4.58 -4.41 -4.29
CA MET A 322 4.94 -3.50 -3.20
C MET A 322 5.25 -2.13 -3.79
N GLU A 323 4.53 -1.13 -3.33
CA GLU A 323 4.68 0.26 -3.73
C GLU A 323 5.55 0.98 -2.70
N HIS A 324 6.85 1.08 -3.00
CA HIS A 324 7.82 1.75 -2.15
C HIS A 324 7.72 3.28 -2.28
N LEU A 325 7.64 3.98 -1.15
CA LEU A 325 7.33 5.42 -1.04
C LEU A 325 5.99 5.80 -1.68
N ALA A 326 4.99 4.92 -1.56
CA ALA A 326 3.62 5.23 -1.98
C ALA A 326 3.01 6.38 -1.16
N HIS A 327 3.47 6.53 0.09
CA HIS A 327 3.00 7.55 1.01
C HIS A 327 4.18 8.15 1.77
N THR A 328 4.28 9.49 1.77
CA THR A 328 5.43 10.23 2.30
C THR A 328 5.12 11.03 3.56
N GLU A 329 3.92 10.87 4.13
CA GLU A 329 3.59 11.44 5.44
C GLU A 329 4.51 10.85 6.52
N GLU A 330 4.97 11.70 7.43
CA GLU A 330 5.97 11.35 8.45
C GLU A 330 5.54 10.15 9.30
N GLY A 331 4.27 10.09 9.72
CA GLY A 331 3.75 8.98 10.51
C GLY A 331 3.86 7.64 9.77
N TYR A 332 3.56 7.64 8.47
CA TYR A 332 3.64 6.43 7.65
C TYR A 332 5.08 6.01 7.32
N LEU A 333 5.95 7.00 7.10
CA LEU A 333 7.39 6.74 6.95
C LEU A 333 7.98 6.10 8.22
N ARG A 334 7.51 6.49 9.39
CA ARG A 334 7.94 5.94 10.69
C ARG A 334 7.49 4.51 10.90
N GLU A 335 6.24 4.19 10.56
CA GLU A 335 5.66 2.86 10.83
C GLU A 335 5.97 1.82 9.75
N ALA A 336 5.97 2.22 8.48
CA ALA A 336 6.02 1.31 7.32
C ALA A 336 7.18 1.60 6.35
N GLY A 337 8.03 2.58 6.64
CA GLY A 337 9.11 3.01 5.74
C GLY A 337 8.59 3.51 4.38
N GLY A 338 7.33 3.97 4.32
CA GLY A 338 6.72 4.43 3.08
C GLY A 338 6.23 3.35 2.13
N THR A 339 6.29 2.07 2.51
CA THR A 339 5.90 0.96 1.62
C THR A 339 4.46 0.53 1.83
N MET A 340 3.70 0.34 0.76
CA MET A 340 2.35 -0.23 0.78
C MET A 340 2.29 -1.52 -0.04
N ALA A 341 1.45 -2.46 0.37
CA ALA A 341 1.15 -3.64 -0.45
C ALA A 341 -0.02 -3.36 -1.38
N ARG A 342 0.12 -3.67 -2.68
CA ARG A 342 -0.98 -3.62 -3.64
C ARG A 342 -1.58 -5.00 -3.82
N LEU A 343 -2.89 -5.09 -3.65
CA LEU A 343 -3.66 -6.31 -3.86
C LEU A 343 -4.64 -6.17 -5.02
N PHE A 344 -4.92 -7.29 -5.69
CA PHE A 344 -6.07 -7.42 -6.59
C PHE A 344 -7.07 -8.37 -5.96
N PHE A 345 -8.35 -8.07 -6.12
CA PHE A 345 -9.41 -9.02 -5.80
C PHE A 345 -9.69 -9.87 -7.04
N VAL A 346 -9.66 -11.19 -6.87
CA VAL A 346 -9.86 -12.18 -7.94
C VAL A 346 -11.30 -12.67 -7.95
#